data_AF-A0A1H4ANX6-F1
#
_entry.id   AF-A0A1H4ANX6-F1
#
_cell.length_a   1.000
_cell.length_b   1.000
_cell.length_c   1.000
_cell.angle_alpha   90.00
_cell.angle_beta   90.00
_cell.angle_gamma   90.00
#
_symmetry.space_group_name_H-M   'P 1'
#
loop_
_entity.id
_entity.type
_entity.pdbx_description
1 polymer ?
#
loop_
_entity_poly.entity_id
_entity_poly.type
_entity_poly.pdbx_seq_one_letter_code
_entity_poly.pdbx_strand_id
1 'polypeptide(L)'
;MSVGAWEPEKGPKKDSASEEIDRDLLQRLISAVQSPGPLQDSLQQDDQQAAGLMRLPAQRWLDESEHWDGAQLWALIQFFTLAEMQLPGWDAGAESPVIPLAKALRQRKTPLSREQLLWIKQNSDNRYLPYGPL
;
A
#
# COMPACT_ATOMS: atom_id res chain seq x y z
N MET A 1 -27.71 -32.86 -13.19
CA MET A 1 -26.59 -32.00 -13.60
C MET A 1 -26.26 -31.11 -12.42
N SER A 2 -25.43 -31.59 -11.49
CA SER A 2 -25.07 -30.88 -10.26
C SER A 2 -23.87 -30.00 -10.56
N VAL A 3 -24.07 -28.69 -10.60
CA VAL A 3 -22.96 -27.73 -10.68
C VAL A 3 -22.35 -27.61 -9.30
N GLY A 4 -21.10 -28.07 -9.18
CA GLY A 4 -20.30 -27.97 -7.96
C GLY A 4 -20.07 -26.51 -7.60
N ALA A 5 -20.42 -26.17 -6.36
CA ALA A 5 -20.08 -24.91 -5.75
C ALA A 5 -18.56 -24.77 -5.71
N TRP A 6 -18.07 -23.72 -6.35
CA TRP A 6 -16.69 -23.28 -6.23
C TRP A 6 -16.62 -22.45 -4.94
N GLU A 7 -16.13 -23.04 -3.84
CA GLU A 7 -15.87 -22.34 -2.59
C GLU A 7 -14.38 -22.03 -2.50
N PRO A 8 -13.94 -20.76 -2.62
CA PRO A 8 -12.59 -20.41 -2.25
C PRO A 8 -12.48 -20.36 -0.73
N GLU A 9 -11.79 -21.35 -0.18
CA GLU A 9 -11.34 -21.37 1.21
C GLU A 9 -10.30 -20.25 1.42
N LYS A 10 -10.75 -19.11 1.94
CA LYS A 10 -9.86 -18.09 2.49
C LYS A 10 -10.32 -17.69 3.89
N GLY A 11 -9.61 -18.23 4.88
CA GLY A 11 -9.18 -17.56 6.11
C GLY A 11 -10.27 -16.99 7.04
N PRO A 12 -10.28 -17.35 8.34
CA PRO A 12 -11.34 -16.93 9.24
C PRO A 12 -11.21 -15.46 9.66
N LYS A 13 -12.37 -14.92 10.04
CA LYS A 13 -12.66 -13.80 10.97
C LYS A 13 -13.09 -12.46 10.36
N LYS A 14 -14.43 -12.33 10.26
CA LYS A 14 -15.16 -11.17 10.79
C LYS A 14 -14.81 -11.01 12.28
N ASP A 15 -14.32 -9.83 12.69
CA ASP A 15 -14.72 -9.10 13.90
C ASP A 15 -13.80 -7.87 14.09
N SER A 16 -14.24 -6.68 13.66
CA SER A 16 -14.07 -5.38 14.34
C SER A 16 -14.41 -4.21 13.40
N ALA A 17 -15.70 -4.07 13.08
CA ALA A 17 -16.23 -2.86 12.46
C ALA A 17 -15.99 -1.65 13.37
N SER A 18 -14.85 -0.96 13.19
CA SER A 18 -14.56 0.46 13.39
C SER A 18 -13.04 0.66 13.24
N GLU A 19 -12.57 1.26 12.14
CA GLU A 19 -11.16 1.62 11.87
C GLU A 19 -10.21 0.54 11.27
N GLU A 20 -10.72 -0.53 10.65
CA GLU A 20 -9.89 -1.46 9.87
C GLU A 20 -9.53 -0.89 8.49
N ILE A 21 -8.27 -1.05 8.05
CA ILE A 21 -7.87 -0.72 6.68
C ILE A 21 -8.60 -1.67 5.75
N ASP A 22 -9.36 -1.13 4.79
CA ASP A 22 -10.08 -1.95 3.81
C ASP A 22 -9.06 -2.73 2.97
N ARG A 23 -9.00 -4.04 3.19
CA ARG A 23 -8.04 -4.92 2.51
C ARG A 23 -8.40 -5.14 1.05
N ASP A 24 -9.68 -5.16 0.70
CA ASP A 24 -10.14 -5.23 -0.68
C ASP A 24 -9.73 -3.97 -1.46
N LEU A 25 -9.73 -2.80 -0.80
CA LEU A 25 -9.13 -1.59 -1.34
C LEU A 25 -7.62 -1.79 -1.58
N LEU A 26 -6.84 -2.24 -0.58
CA LEU A 26 -5.40 -2.48 -0.76
C LEU A 26 -5.09 -3.46 -1.90
N GLN A 27 -5.88 -4.54 -2.06
CA GLN A 27 -5.72 -5.46 -3.18
C GLN A 27 -5.94 -4.76 -4.52
N ARG A 28 -6.97 -3.91 -4.62
CA ARG A 28 -7.21 -3.08 -5.81
C ARG A 28 -6.05 -2.13 -6.09
N LEU A 29 -5.46 -1.49 -5.08
CA LEU A 29 -4.29 -0.61 -5.25
C LEU A 29 -3.07 -1.39 -5.78
N ILE A 30 -2.83 -2.59 -5.24
CA ILE A 30 -1.75 -3.49 -5.70
C ILE A 30 -1.97 -3.91 -7.16
N SER A 31 -3.21 -4.25 -7.53
CA SER A 31 -3.53 -4.58 -8.92
C SER A 31 -3.40 -3.37 -9.85
N ALA A 32 -3.75 -2.17 -9.38
CA ALA A 32 -3.66 -0.93 -10.14
C ALA A 32 -2.20 -0.58 -10.49
N VAL A 33 -1.25 -0.74 -9.55
CA VAL A 33 0.17 -0.46 -9.81
C VAL A 33 0.83 -1.48 -10.73
N GLN A 34 0.28 -2.70 -10.82
CA GLN A 34 0.74 -3.74 -11.74
C GLN A 34 0.18 -3.56 -13.16
N SER A 35 -0.90 -2.78 -13.31
CA SER A 35 -1.49 -2.49 -14.61
C SER A 35 -0.64 -1.47 -15.38
N PRO A 36 -0.34 -1.71 -16.67
CA PRO A 36 0.36 -0.73 -17.48
C PRO A 36 -0.55 0.47 -17.79
N GLY A 37 -0.29 1.62 -17.17
CA GLY A 37 -1.03 2.85 -17.43
C GLY A 37 -0.88 3.89 -16.31
N PRO A 38 -1.52 5.07 -16.45
CA PRO A 38 -1.62 6.03 -15.36
C PRO A 38 -2.49 5.45 -14.22
N LEU A 39 -2.10 5.68 -12.96
CA LEU A 39 -2.78 5.09 -11.80
C LEU A 39 -4.24 5.50 -11.72
N GLN A 40 -4.52 6.77 -12.02
CA GLN A 40 -5.88 7.33 -12.07
C GLN A 40 -6.85 6.54 -12.94
N ASP A 41 -6.40 5.96 -14.06
CA ASP A 41 -7.26 5.17 -14.95
C ASP A 41 -7.47 3.74 -14.43
N SER A 42 -6.53 3.24 -13.62
CA SER A 42 -6.63 1.92 -13.01
C SER A 42 -7.38 1.93 -11.66
N LEU A 43 -7.58 3.11 -11.07
CA LEU A 43 -8.25 3.29 -9.78
C LEU A 43 -9.70 3.73 -9.95
N GLN A 44 -10.58 3.23 -9.08
CA GLN A 44 -11.94 3.75 -9.00
C GLN A 44 -11.96 5.13 -8.35
N GLN A 45 -13.03 5.90 -8.60
CA GLN A 45 -13.16 7.25 -8.06
C GLN A 45 -13.17 7.25 -6.51
N ASP A 46 -13.80 6.24 -5.88
CA ASP A 46 -13.76 6.05 -4.43
C ASP A 46 -12.33 5.77 -3.93
N ASP A 47 -11.56 4.96 -4.66
CA ASP A 47 -10.18 4.63 -4.30
C ASP A 47 -9.29 5.88 -4.39
N GLN A 48 -9.51 6.77 -5.36
CA GLN A 48 -8.81 8.05 -5.46
C GLN A 48 -9.15 9.01 -4.30
N GLN A 49 -10.37 8.91 -3.75
CA GLN A 49 -10.79 9.69 -2.58
C GLN A 49 -10.27 9.11 -1.26
N ALA A 50 -9.67 7.90 -1.28
CA ALA A 50 -9.09 7.26 -0.11
C ALA A 50 -7.74 7.87 0.34
N ALA A 51 -7.48 9.14 0.03
CA ALA A 51 -6.32 9.90 0.52
C ALA A 51 -6.20 9.89 2.06
N GLY A 52 -7.29 9.61 2.77
CA GLY A 52 -7.26 9.39 4.22
C GLY A 52 -6.32 8.26 4.67
N LEU A 53 -6.02 7.29 3.79
CA LEU A 53 -5.06 6.21 4.05
C LEU A 53 -3.64 6.74 4.31
N MET A 54 -3.25 7.81 3.62
CA MET A 54 -1.95 8.47 3.78
C MET A 54 -1.78 9.12 5.16
N ARG A 55 -2.89 9.41 5.87
CA ARG A 55 -2.89 10.04 7.21
C ARG A 55 -3.09 9.04 8.35
N LEU A 56 -3.15 7.74 8.03
CA LEU A 56 -3.29 6.72 9.05
C LEU A 56 -2.01 6.60 9.88
N PRO A 57 -2.13 6.28 11.18
CA PRO A 57 -0.97 6.18 12.04
C PRO A 57 -0.05 5.05 11.60
N ALA A 58 1.26 5.31 11.65
CA ALA A 58 2.30 4.38 11.20
C ALA A 58 2.20 2.98 11.83
N GLN A 59 1.73 2.90 13.08
CA GLN A 59 1.49 1.65 13.78
C GLN A 59 0.50 0.75 13.03
N ARG A 60 -0.59 1.31 12.49
CA ARG A 60 -1.60 0.54 11.74
C ARG A 60 -1.01 -0.09 10.48
N TRP A 61 -0.13 0.62 9.78
CA TRP A 61 0.57 0.08 8.62
C TRP A 61 1.58 -1.01 9.00
N LEU A 62 2.19 -0.93 10.18
CA LEU A 62 3.05 -1.99 10.70
C LEU A 62 2.25 -3.25 11.00
N ASP A 63 1.15 -3.14 11.75
CA ASP A 63 0.24 -4.28 12.04
C ASP A 63 -0.35 -4.87 10.74
N GLU A 64 -0.83 -4.01 9.83
CA GLU A 64 -1.39 -4.47 8.57
C GLU A 64 -0.33 -5.18 7.73
N SER A 65 0.92 -4.70 7.72
CA SER A 65 2.00 -5.33 6.97
C SER A 65 2.20 -6.82 7.30
N GLU A 66 1.84 -7.27 8.52
CA GLU A 66 1.90 -8.69 8.96
C GLU A 66 1.06 -9.62 8.11
N HIS A 67 0.04 -9.09 7.46
CA HIS A 67 -0.89 -9.83 6.64
C HIS A 67 -0.46 -9.93 5.16
N TRP A 68 0.58 -9.21 4.76
CA TRP A 68 1.01 -9.10 3.35
C TRP A 68 2.42 -9.65 3.13
N ASP A 69 2.63 -10.22 1.95
CA ASP A 69 3.94 -10.69 1.51
C ASP A 69 4.85 -9.52 1.10
N GLY A 70 6.16 -9.75 1.09
CA GLY A 70 7.14 -8.72 0.72
C GLY A 70 6.90 -8.10 -0.68
N ALA A 71 6.41 -8.90 -1.63
CA ALA A 71 6.06 -8.41 -2.97
C ALA A 71 4.82 -7.50 -2.95
N GLN A 72 3.83 -7.80 -2.11
CA GLN A 72 2.61 -7.00 -1.95
C GLN A 72 2.92 -5.70 -1.19
N LEU A 73 3.74 -5.77 -0.14
CA LEU A 73 4.25 -4.59 0.57
C LEU A 73 5.02 -3.68 -0.37
N TRP A 74 5.84 -4.24 -1.24
CA TRP A 74 6.54 -3.48 -2.28
C TRP A 74 5.57 -2.81 -3.24
N ALA A 75 4.56 -3.53 -3.75
CA ALA A 75 3.54 -2.95 -4.62
C ALA A 75 2.77 -1.81 -3.94
N LEU A 76 2.43 -1.95 -2.64
CA LEU A 76 1.82 -0.87 -1.86
C LEU A 76 2.75 0.35 -1.76
N ILE A 77 4.03 0.14 -1.47
CA ILE A 77 5.03 1.21 -1.44
C ILE A 77 5.08 1.93 -2.79
N GLN A 78 5.11 1.17 -3.90
CA GLN A 78 5.11 1.75 -5.24
C GLN A 78 3.85 2.58 -5.49
N PHE A 79 2.70 2.03 -5.10
CA PHE A 79 1.42 2.70 -5.23
C PHE A 79 1.41 4.04 -4.46
N PHE A 80 1.74 4.04 -3.17
CA PHE A 80 1.73 5.28 -2.37
C PHE A 80 2.73 6.31 -2.89
N THR A 81 3.91 5.87 -3.32
CA THR A 81 4.94 6.75 -3.92
C THR A 81 4.39 7.46 -5.17
N LEU A 82 3.75 6.71 -6.07
CA LEU A 82 3.18 7.26 -7.29
C LEU A 82 1.91 8.07 -7.03
N ALA A 83 1.08 7.65 -6.07
CA ALA A 83 -0.13 8.36 -5.67
C ALA A 83 0.21 9.76 -5.13
N GLU A 84 1.28 9.90 -4.37
CA GLU A 84 1.76 11.21 -3.89
C GLU A 84 2.07 12.19 -5.03
N MET A 85 2.59 11.70 -6.16
CA MET A 85 2.91 12.52 -7.34
C MET A 85 1.75 12.69 -8.32
N GLN A 86 0.95 11.64 -8.53
CA GLN A 86 -0.11 11.60 -9.55
C GLN A 86 -1.46 12.07 -9.01
N LEU A 87 -1.74 11.90 -7.72
CA LEU A 87 -3.03 12.19 -7.12
C LEU A 87 -2.96 13.42 -6.19
N PRO A 88 -3.76 14.46 -6.44
CA PRO A 88 -3.81 15.62 -5.56
C PRO A 88 -4.41 15.24 -4.19
N GLY A 89 -3.76 15.67 -3.10
CA GLY A 89 -4.22 15.42 -1.72
C GLY A 89 -3.70 14.14 -1.08
N TRP A 90 -2.94 13.33 -1.82
CA TRP A 90 -2.22 12.16 -1.32
C TRP A 90 -0.83 12.49 -0.77
N ASP A 91 -0.41 13.77 -0.81
CA ASP A 91 0.80 14.23 -0.14
C ASP A 91 0.69 14.09 1.38
N ALA A 92 1.57 13.27 1.96
CA ALA A 92 1.68 13.08 3.40
C ALA A 92 3.09 13.28 3.93
N GLY A 93 4.10 13.48 3.07
CA GLY A 93 5.42 13.86 3.53
C GLY A 93 6.01 12.84 4.52
N ALA A 94 6.24 13.28 5.75
CA ALA A 94 6.77 12.47 6.84
C ALA A 94 5.75 11.47 7.44
N GLU A 95 4.46 11.65 7.19
CA GLU A 95 3.39 10.75 7.64
C GLU A 95 3.09 9.65 6.61
N SER A 96 3.83 9.61 5.49
CA SER A 96 3.60 8.67 4.41
C SER A 96 3.67 7.20 4.88
N PRO A 97 2.70 6.35 4.47
CA PRO A 97 2.65 4.93 4.82
C PRO A 97 3.84 4.14 4.28
N VAL A 98 4.57 4.68 3.30
CA VAL A 98 5.79 4.08 2.78
C VAL A 98 6.84 3.87 3.89
N ILE A 99 6.94 4.79 4.85
CA ILE A 99 7.94 4.74 5.93
C ILE A 99 7.71 3.54 6.86
N PRO A 100 6.52 3.35 7.47
CA PRO A 100 6.24 2.15 8.27
C PRO A 100 6.31 0.87 7.43
N LEU A 101 5.85 0.87 6.17
CA LEU A 101 5.94 -0.31 5.30
C LEU A 101 7.39 -0.72 5.03
N ALA A 102 8.27 0.24 4.71
CA ALA A 102 9.70 -0.01 4.55
C ALA A 102 10.36 -0.49 5.85
N LYS A 103 9.94 0.07 6.99
CA LYS A 103 10.38 -0.36 8.32
C LYS A 103 9.94 -1.80 8.62
N ALA A 104 8.72 -2.19 8.28
CA ALA A 104 8.22 -3.55 8.45
C ALA A 104 9.02 -4.56 7.62
N LEU A 105 9.28 -4.26 6.34
CA LEU A 105 10.13 -5.07 5.47
C LEU A 105 11.51 -5.32 6.06
N ARG A 106 12.13 -4.26 6.60
CA ARG A 106 13.42 -4.36 7.30
C ARG A 106 13.35 -5.22 8.57
N GLN A 107 12.28 -5.11 9.35
CA GLN A 107 12.07 -5.96 10.54
C GLN A 107 11.92 -7.44 10.17
N ARG A 108 11.35 -7.75 9.01
CA ARG A 108 11.21 -9.12 8.48
C ARG A 108 12.49 -9.72 7.90
N LYS A 109 13.63 -9.03 8.00
CA LYS A 109 14.90 -9.40 7.34
C LYS A 109 14.79 -9.43 5.80
N THR A 110 13.79 -8.77 5.23
CA THR A 110 13.64 -8.57 3.78
C THR A 110 13.68 -7.06 3.49
N PRO A 111 14.84 -6.40 3.70
CA PRO A 111 14.95 -4.97 3.46
C PRO A 111 14.73 -4.64 1.98
N LEU A 112 14.31 -3.40 1.71
CA LEU A 112 14.24 -2.89 0.36
C LEU A 112 15.61 -2.95 -0.32
N SER A 113 15.62 -3.47 -1.54
CA SER A 113 16.80 -3.51 -2.40
C SER A 113 17.23 -2.09 -2.81
N ARG A 114 18.51 -1.93 -3.15
CA ARG A 114 19.03 -0.63 -3.62
C ARG A 114 18.26 -0.07 -4.81
N GLU A 115 17.86 -0.93 -5.74
CA GLU A 115 17.06 -0.56 -6.91
C GLU A 115 15.69 0.00 -6.53
N GLN A 116 15.03 -0.63 -5.54
CA GLN A 116 13.75 -0.17 -5.01
C GLN A 116 13.87 1.21 -4.35
N LEU A 117 14.94 1.44 -3.58
CA LEU A 117 15.23 2.74 -2.98
C LEU A 117 15.47 3.82 -4.04
N LEU A 118 16.18 3.49 -5.11
CA LEU A 118 16.40 4.40 -6.24
C LEU A 118 15.10 4.69 -7.00
N TRP A 119 14.25 3.69 -7.16
CA TRP A 119 12.95 3.84 -7.81
C TRP A 119 12.04 4.79 -7.03
N ILE A 120 11.95 4.66 -5.70
CA ILE A 120 11.15 5.57 -4.87
C ILE A 120 11.62 7.01 -5.05
N LYS A 121 12.94 7.26 -5.02
CA LYS A 121 13.53 8.59 -5.22
C LYS A 121 13.32 9.19 -6.61
N GLN A 122 13.11 8.36 -7.63
CA GLN A 122 12.81 8.83 -8.98
C GLN A 122 11.32 9.10 -9.21
N ASN A 123 10.46 8.46 -8.42
CA ASN A 123 9.01 8.49 -8.59
C ASN A 123 8.29 9.28 -7.49
N SER A 124 9.01 9.88 -6.53
CA SER A 124 8.47 10.81 -5.53
C SER A 124 9.49 11.90 -5.22
N ASP A 125 9.02 13.15 -5.10
CA ASP A 125 9.79 14.32 -4.67
C ASP A 125 9.86 14.43 -3.13
N ASN A 126 9.22 13.50 -2.42
CA ASN A 126 9.17 13.51 -0.97
C ASN A 126 10.54 13.16 -0.36
N ARG A 127 11.20 14.18 0.18
CA ARG A 127 12.52 14.08 0.85
C ARG A 127 12.53 13.15 2.06
N TYR A 128 11.37 12.88 2.66
CA TYR A 128 11.24 12.00 3.83
C TYR A 128 11.23 10.53 3.43
N LEU A 129 11.01 10.19 2.15
CA LEU A 129 11.09 8.80 1.70
C LEU A 129 12.55 8.37 1.53
N PRO A 130 12.92 7.12 1.91
CA PRO A 130 12.05 6.05 2.43
C PRO A 130 12.08 5.88 3.97
N TYR A 131 12.87 6.64 4.72
CA TYR A 131 13.13 6.39 6.15
C TYR A 131 12.61 7.46 7.11
N GLY A 132 11.82 8.42 6.62
CA GLY A 132 11.33 9.56 7.39
C GLY A 132 12.40 10.64 7.60
N PRO A 133 12.05 11.71 8.34
CA PRO A 133 13.03 12.68 8.83
C PRO A 133 14.05 12.00 9.75
N LEU A 134 15.33 12.25 9.49
CA LEU A 134 16.47 11.87 10.33
C LEU A 134 16.51 12.68 11.64
#